data_AF-A0A2T4N705-F1
#
_entry.id   AF-A0A2T4N705-F1
#
_cell.length_a   1.000
_cell.length_b   1.000
_cell.length_c   1.000
_cell.angle_alpha   90.00
_cell.angle_beta   90.00
_cell.angle_gamma   90.00
#
_symmetry.space_group_name_H-M   'P 1'
#
loop_
_entity.id
_entity.type
_entity.pdbx_description
1 polymer ?
#
loop_
_entity_poly.entity_id
_entity_poly.type
_entity_poly.pdbx_seq_one_letter_code
_entity_poly.pdbx_strand_id
1 'polypeptide(L)'
;MFELHSRLQADTRWLGDLPLCRVLLAKDSQYPWLILVPRVANLREIHHLAPEQQQQLMQESCAVAALMEQALSPDKINIGALGNLVPQLHLHHVARFATDRAWPGPIWGAHPVLPYEPQVLAQQADIWRVRLAKLSGFTPVAADNGVN
;
A
#
# COMPACT_ATOMS: atom_id res chain seq x y z
N MET A 1 13.54 17.10 -0.42
CA MET A 1 13.68 15.83 0.32
C MET A 1 12.34 15.12 0.30
N PHE A 2 12.30 13.78 0.20
CA PHE A 2 11.05 13.03 0.31
C PHE A 2 10.58 13.02 1.77
N GLU A 3 9.30 13.28 1.98
CA GLU A 3 8.60 13.13 3.26
C GLU A 3 7.23 12.52 2.97
N LEU A 4 6.78 11.58 3.82
CA LEU A 4 5.46 10.98 3.64
C LEU A 4 4.39 11.99 4.06
N HIS A 5 3.39 12.19 3.21
CA HIS A 5 2.30 13.11 3.49
C HIS A 5 1.59 12.74 4.80
N SER A 6 1.30 13.73 5.65
CA SER A 6 0.76 13.54 7.00
C SER A 6 -0.51 12.68 7.03
N ARG A 7 -1.40 12.85 6.04
CA ARG A 7 -2.61 12.03 5.90
C ARG A 7 -2.30 10.56 5.61
N LEU A 8 -1.33 10.26 4.73
CA LEU A 8 -0.90 8.89 4.47
C LEU A 8 -0.25 8.30 5.72
N GLN A 9 0.53 9.07 6.45
CA GLN A 9 1.12 8.63 7.72
C GLN A 9 0.05 8.31 8.78
N ALA A 10 -1.00 9.13 8.89
CA ALA A 10 -2.10 8.90 9.81
C ALA A 10 -2.91 7.65 9.44
N ASP A 11 -3.25 7.49 8.16
CA ASP A 11 -4.18 6.46 7.69
C ASP A 11 -3.52 5.11 7.39
N THR A 12 -2.18 5.01 7.51
CA THR A 12 -1.45 3.79 7.16
C THR A 12 -0.41 3.37 8.20
N ARG A 13 0.06 2.13 8.08
CA ARG A 13 1.19 1.56 8.81
C ARG A 13 2.34 1.34 7.83
N TRP A 14 3.52 1.87 8.13
CA TRP A 14 4.71 1.64 7.32
C TRP A 14 5.22 0.20 7.49
N LEU A 15 5.42 -0.49 6.37
CA LEU A 15 5.89 -1.88 6.34
C LEU A 15 7.38 -1.98 5.98
N GLY A 16 7.85 -1.11 5.10
CA GLY A 16 9.21 -1.11 4.59
C GLY A 16 9.30 -0.37 3.28
N ASP A 17 10.39 -0.58 2.58
CA ASP A 17 10.80 0.16 1.40
C ASP A 17 11.27 -0.82 0.30
N LEU A 18 10.62 -0.79 -0.86
CA LEU A 18 11.15 -1.31 -2.12
C LEU A 18 12.17 -0.32 -2.72
N PRO A 19 12.92 -0.66 -3.78
CA PRO A 19 13.93 0.24 -4.36
C PRO A 19 13.43 1.67 -4.62
N LEU A 20 12.22 1.84 -5.18
CA LEU A 20 11.58 3.13 -5.42
C LEU A 20 10.52 3.46 -4.37
N CYS A 21 9.60 2.52 -4.07
CA CYS A 21 8.41 2.82 -3.29
C CYS A 21 8.51 2.47 -1.81
N ARG A 22 8.01 3.36 -0.96
CA ARG A 22 7.58 2.99 0.38
C ARG A 22 6.32 2.14 0.30
N VAL A 23 6.29 1.04 1.05
CA VAL A 23 5.13 0.14 1.14
C VAL A 23 4.39 0.39 2.44
N LEU A 24 3.10 0.68 2.32
CA LEU A 24 2.20 1.01 3.42
C LEU A 24 1.03 0.02 3.46
N LEU A 25 0.57 -0.31 4.66
CA LEU A 25 -0.70 -1.00 4.91
C LEU A 25 -1.76 0.03 5.27
N ALA A 26 -2.86 0.11 4.53
CA ALA A 26 -3.98 0.97 4.90
C ALA A 26 -4.61 0.49 6.22
N LYS A 27 -5.01 1.42 7.10
CA LYS A 27 -5.66 1.11 8.38
C LYS A 27 -7.17 0.88 8.25
N ASP A 28 -7.65 0.48 7.08
CA ASP A 28 -9.04 0.04 6.87
C ASP A 28 -9.09 -1.48 6.81
N SER A 29 -9.61 -2.08 7.88
CA SER A 29 -9.67 -3.54 8.07
C SER A 29 -10.66 -4.24 7.16
N GLN A 30 -11.49 -3.51 6.42
CA GLN A 30 -12.49 -4.06 5.53
C GLN A 30 -11.89 -4.75 4.30
N TYR A 31 -10.66 -4.37 3.90
CA TYR A 31 -10.03 -4.84 2.67
C TYR A 31 -8.53 -5.08 2.89
N PRO A 32 -7.94 -6.17 2.36
CA PRO A 32 -6.48 -6.28 2.29
C PRO A 32 -5.94 -5.24 1.30
N TRP A 33 -5.31 -4.19 1.83
CA TRP A 33 -5.00 -2.99 1.06
C TRP A 33 -3.58 -2.48 1.34
N LEU A 34 -2.72 -2.59 0.32
CA LEU A 34 -1.37 -2.03 0.31
C LEU A 34 -1.31 -0.76 -0.55
N ILE A 35 -0.44 0.17 -0.19
CA ILE A 35 -0.22 1.42 -0.92
C ILE A 35 1.28 1.57 -1.18
N LEU A 36 1.63 1.84 -2.44
CA LEU A 36 2.98 2.20 -2.85
C LEU A 36 3.10 3.72 -2.96
N VAL A 37 4.17 4.28 -2.37
CA VAL A 37 4.48 5.70 -2.45
C VAL A 37 5.90 5.86 -2.97
N PRO A 38 6.12 6.26 -4.23
CA PRO A 38 7.46 6.55 -4.74
C PRO A 38 8.19 7.55 -3.85
N ARG A 39 9.41 7.21 -3.40
CA ARG A 39 10.20 8.06 -2.48
C ARG A 39 10.92 9.20 -3.19
N VAL A 40 10.17 9.96 -3.98
CA VAL A 40 10.64 11.12 -4.76
C VAL A 40 9.78 12.32 -4.38
N ALA A 41 10.44 13.45 -4.09
CA ALA A 41 9.75 14.64 -3.61
C ALA A 41 8.85 15.27 -4.70
N ASN A 42 7.77 15.92 -4.28
CA ASN A 42 6.90 16.78 -5.11
C ASN A 42 6.24 16.08 -6.32
N LEU A 43 6.06 14.76 -6.28
CA LEU A 43 5.31 14.03 -7.31
C LEU A 43 3.81 14.04 -7.02
N ARG A 44 3.03 14.14 -8.09
CA ARG A 44 1.56 14.09 -8.06
C ARG A 44 1.04 12.97 -8.94
N GLU A 45 1.56 12.90 -10.16
CA GLU A 45 1.15 11.94 -11.18
C GLU A 45 2.28 10.97 -11.53
N ILE A 46 1.92 9.79 -12.02
CA ILE A 46 2.90 8.78 -12.49
C ILE A 46 3.79 9.37 -13.60
N HIS A 47 3.21 10.17 -14.51
CA HIS A 47 3.97 10.77 -15.61
C HIS A 47 4.94 11.89 -15.17
N HIS A 48 4.95 12.27 -13.89
CA HIS A 48 5.98 13.16 -13.33
C HIS A 48 7.29 12.43 -12.98
N LEU A 49 7.24 11.10 -12.87
CA LEU A 49 8.44 10.28 -12.67
C LEU A 49 9.32 10.29 -13.92
N ALA A 50 10.63 10.16 -13.75
CA ALA A 50 11.52 9.87 -14.87
C ALA A 50 11.13 8.52 -15.52
N PRO A 51 11.35 8.33 -16.84
CA PRO A 51 10.95 7.11 -17.55
C PRO A 51 11.40 5.81 -16.86
N GLU A 52 12.62 5.78 -16.34
CA GLU A 52 13.19 4.62 -15.64
C GLU A 52 12.45 4.35 -14.32
N GLN A 53 12.04 5.42 -13.63
CA GLN A 53 11.26 5.32 -12.39
C GLN A 53 9.81 4.91 -12.64
N GLN A 54 9.21 5.28 -13.78
CA GLN A 54 7.89 4.78 -14.18
C GLN A 54 7.94 3.27 -14.41
N GLN A 55 8.99 2.78 -15.09
CA GLN A 55 9.20 1.35 -15.28
C GLN A 55 9.43 0.64 -13.94
N GLN A 56 10.25 1.21 -13.05
CA GLN A 56 10.48 0.67 -11.71
C GLN A 56 9.18 0.63 -10.87
N LEU A 57 8.37 1.68 -10.92
CA LEU A 57 7.05 1.71 -10.25
C LEU A 57 6.16 0.58 -10.78
N MET A 58 6.13 0.36 -12.09
CA MET A 58 5.33 -0.72 -12.68
C MET A 58 5.83 -2.10 -12.24
N GLN A 59 7.15 -2.32 -12.22
CA GLN A 59 7.74 -3.57 -11.74
C GLN A 59 7.37 -3.85 -10.27
N GLU A 60 7.49 -2.84 -9.41
CA GLU A 60 7.12 -2.94 -7.99
C GLU A 60 5.61 -3.17 -7.80
N SER A 61 4.78 -2.46 -8.56
CA SER A 61 3.33 -2.61 -8.54
C SER A 61 2.89 -4.03 -8.94
N CYS A 62 3.42 -4.54 -10.05
CA CYS A 62 3.17 -5.91 -10.51
C CYS A 62 3.63 -6.94 -9.48
N ALA A 63 4.82 -6.76 -8.88
CA ALA A 63 5.35 -7.68 -7.88
C ALA A 63 4.48 -7.73 -6.61
N VAL A 64 4.01 -6.57 -6.14
CA VAL A 64 3.10 -6.49 -4.98
C VAL A 64 1.73 -7.09 -5.31
N ALA A 65 1.18 -6.81 -6.48
CA ALA A 65 -0.09 -7.39 -6.92
C ALA A 65 -0.02 -8.92 -7.01
N ALA A 66 1.04 -9.47 -7.63
CA ALA A 66 1.25 -10.90 -7.74
C ALA A 66 1.44 -11.56 -6.36
N LEU A 67 2.17 -10.90 -5.44
CA LEU A 67 2.31 -11.37 -4.06
C LEU A 67 0.96 -11.39 -3.33
N MET A 68 0.14 -10.35 -3.47
CA MET A 68 -1.19 -10.29 -2.87
C MET A 68 -2.11 -11.38 -3.45
N GLU A 69 -2.07 -11.60 -4.76
CA GLU A 69 -2.83 -12.65 -5.43
C GLU A 69 -2.47 -14.03 -4.91
N GLN A 70 -1.17 -14.37 -4.88
CA GLN A 70 -0.68 -15.64 -4.36
C GLN A 70 -1.00 -15.86 -2.88
N ALA A 71 -0.95 -14.80 -2.08
CA ALA A 71 -1.11 -14.89 -0.63
C ALA A 71 -2.56 -14.95 -0.16
N LEU A 72 -3.50 -14.44 -0.95
CA LEU A 72 -4.89 -14.25 -0.53
C LEU A 72 -5.92 -14.91 -1.46
N SER A 73 -5.52 -15.32 -2.66
CA SER A 73 -6.42 -15.83 -3.71
C SER A 73 -7.69 -14.99 -3.90
N PRO A 74 -7.57 -13.67 -4.13
CA PRO A 74 -8.73 -12.81 -4.32
C PRO A 74 -9.42 -13.08 -5.66
N ASP A 75 -10.69 -12.74 -5.77
CA ASP A 75 -11.42 -12.77 -7.04
C ASP A 75 -10.85 -11.72 -8.02
N LYS A 76 -10.32 -10.60 -7.50
CA LYS A 76 -9.69 -9.56 -8.33
C LYS A 76 -8.70 -8.70 -7.53
N ILE A 77 -7.62 -8.25 -8.17
CA ILE A 77 -6.82 -7.10 -7.70
C ILE A 77 -7.34 -5.80 -8.33
N ASN A 78 -7.56 -4.76 -7.52
CA ASN A 78 -7.78 -3.38 -7.98
C ASN A 78 -6.51 -2.55 -7.74
N ILE A 79 -6.09 -1.81 -8.77
CA ILE A 79 -4.93 -0.91 -8.72
C ILE A 79 -5.39 0.48 -9.18
N GLY A 80 -5.00 1.53 -8.47
CA GLY A 80 -5.39 2.90 -8.83
C GLY A 80 -4.48 3.97 -8.24
N ALA A 81 -4.16 4.98 -9.05
CA ALA A 81 -3.61 6.26 -8.62
C ALA A 81 -4.72 7.31 -8.79
N LEU A 82 -5.18 7.88 -7.68
CA LEU A 82 -6.30 8.83 -7.66
C LEU A 82 -5.84 10.22 -7.22
N GLY A 83 -5.47 10.37 -5.94
CA GLY A 83 -4.79 11.59 -5.46
C GLY A 83 -5.62 12.87 -5.36
N ASN A 84 -6.95 12.82 -5.53
CA ASN A 84 -7.81 14.02 -5.51
C ASN A 84 -7.69 14.87 -4.22
N LEU A 85 -7.56 14.22 -3.05
CA LEU A 85 -7.43 14.90 -1.75
C LEU A 85 -5.99 14.93 -1.21
N VAL A 86 -5.20 13.88 -1.48
CA VAL A 86 -3.81 13.78 -1.08
C VAL A 86 -2.94 13.90 -2.33
N PRO A 87 -2.24 15.04 -2.53
CA PRO A 87 -1.56 15.33 -3.78
C PRO A 87 -0.28 14.53 -4.00
N GLN A 88 0.29 13.92 -2.96
CA GLN A 88 1.48 13.09 -3.09
C GLN A 88 1.14 11.83 -3.87
N LEU A 89 1.88 11.53 -4.94
CA LEU A 89 1.68 10.32 -5.74
C LEU A 89 1.69 9.06 -4.86
N HIS A 90 0.62 8.28 -4.94
CA HIS A 90 0.48 6.99 -4.29
C HIS A 90 -0.38 6.05 -5.13
N LEU A 91 -0.06 4.77 -5.10
CA LEU A 91 -0.68 3.73 -5.91
C LEU A 91 -1.29 2.65 -5.01
N HIS A 92 -2.62 2.58 -5.02
CA HIS A 92 -3.38 1.61 -4.23
C HIS A 92 -3.32 0.22 -4.86
N HIS A 93 -3.23 -0.82 -4.03
CA HIS A 93 -3.33 -2.24 -4.40
C HIS A 93 -4.29 -2.91 -3.43
N VAL A 94 -5.43 -3.39 -3.93
CA VAL A 94 -6.51 -3.92 -3.10
C VAL A 94 -6.89 -5.31 -3.57
N ALA A 95 -6.86 -6.29 -2.67
CA ALA A 95 -7.45 -7.61 -2.90
C ALA A 95 -8.96 -7.55 -2.70
N ARG A 96 -9.73 -7.91 -3.73
CA ARG A 96 -11.19 -7.85 -3.77
C ARG A 96 -11.80 -9.23 -3.80
N PHE A 97 -12.95 -9.35 -3.15
CA PHE A 97 -13.71 -10.59 -3.06
C PHE A 97 -15.18 -10.31 -3.38
N ALA A 98 -15.89 -11.25 -4.00
CA ALA A 98 -17.32 -11.13 -4.29
C ALA A 98 -18.17 -10.95 -3.01
N THR A 99 -17.62 -11.31 -1.85
CA THR A 99 -18.20 -11.15 -0.52
C THR A 99 -17.80 -9.86 0.19
N ASP A 100 -16.90 -9.05 -0.38
CA ASP A 100 -16.48 -7.79 0.24
C ASP A 100 -17.58 -6.72 0.15
N ARG A 101 -17.58 -5.79 1.10
CA ARG A 101 -18.69 -4.84 1.32
C ARG A 101 -18.93 -3.88 0.16
N ALA A 102 -17.92 -3.66 -0.69
CA ALA A 102 -18.01 -2.72 -1.80
C ALA A 102 -18.21 -3.43 -3.15
N TRP A 103 -18.18 -4.76 -3.21
CA TRP A 103 -18.32 -5.49 -4.47
C TRP A 103 -19.70 -5.25 -5.13
N PRO A 104 -19.77 -5.07 -6.48
CA PRO A 104 -18.68 -5.03 -7.46
C PRO A 104 -18.09 -3.62 -7.69
N GLY A 105 -18.51 -2.63 -6.91
CA GLY A 105 -18.05 -1.25 -7.02
C GLY A 105 -16.63 -1.00 -6.48
N PRO A 106 -16.12 0.22 -6.67
CA PRO A 106 -14.85 0.65 -6.08
C PRO A 106 -14.94 0.75 -4.55
N ILE A 107 -13.83 0.51 -3.85
CA ILE A 107 -13.80 0.68 -2.38
C ILE A 107 -13.75 2.15 -1.93
N TRP A 108 -13.27 3.05 -2.80
CA TRP A 108 -12.95 4.42 -2.42
C TRP A 108 -14.22 5.24 -2.15
N GLY A 109 -14.47 5.54 -0.87
CA GLY A 109 -15.65 6.29 -0.43
C GLY A 109 -16.94 5.48 -0.37
N ALA A 110 -16.89 4.16 -0.57
CA ALA A 110 -18.08 3.31 -0.55
C ALA A 110 -18.65 3.13 0.87
N HIS A 111 -17.78 3.00 1.87
CA HIS A 111 -18.14 2.82 3.27
C HIS A 111 -17.21 3.63 4.19
N PRO A 112 -17.64 4.00 5.40
CA PRO A 112 -16.75 4.54 6.42
C PRO A 112 -15.60 3.55 6.72
N VAL A 113 -14.42 4.09 7.03
CA VAL A 113 -13.24 3.28 7.42
C VAL A 113 -13.54 2.51 8.70
N LEU A 114 -13.22 1.21 8.70
CA LEU A 114 -13.24 0.39 9.91
C LEU A 114 -11.79 0.18 10.39
N PRO A 115 -11.34 0.83 11.47
CA PRO A 115 -9.97 0.67 11.94
C PRO A 115 -9.70 -0.78 12.36
N TYR A 116 -8.46 -1.22 12.19
CA TYR A 116 -7.97 -2.42 12.85
C TYR A 116 -7.91 -2.22 14.36
N GLU A 117 -8.22 -3.27 15.12
CA GLU A 117 -7.76 -3.36 16.51
C GLU A 117 -6.22 -3.31 16.56
N PRO A 118 -5.61 -2.62 17.53
CA PRO A 118 -4.16 -2.37 17.54
C PRO A 118 -3.29 -3.64 17.42
N GLN A 119 -3.66 -4.71 18.13
CA GLN A 119 -2.94 -5.99 18.09
C GLN A 119 -3.10 -6.66 16.73
N VAL A 120 -4.28 -6.58 16.11
CA VAL A 120 -4.54 -7.11 14.78
C VAL A 120 -3.75 -6.32 13.73
N LEU A 121 -3.69 -4.99 13.84
CA LEU A 121 -2.88 -4.16 12.94
C LEU A 121 -1.39 -4.55 13.00
N ALA A 122 -0.85 -4.74 14.20
CA ALA A 122 0.53 -5.17 14.39
C ALA A 122 0.77 -6.55 13.74
N GLN A 123 -0.11 -7.51 14.00
CA GLN A 123 -0.02 -8.84 13.41
C GLN A 123 -0.11 -8.82 11.87
N GLN A 124 -1.03 -8.03 11.31
CA GLN A 124 -1.15 -7.89 9.86
C GLN A 124 0.09 -7.23 9.24
N ALA A 125 0.67 -6.23 9.92
CA ALA A 125 1.91 -5.62 9.48
C ALA A 125 3.07 -6.62 9.44
N ASP A 126 3.20 -7.48 10.46
CA ASP A 126 4.25 -8.50 10.51
C ASP A 126 4.05 -9.59 9.45
N ILE A 127 2.81 -10.05 9.25
CA ILE A 127 2.48 -10.99 8.17
C ILE A 127 2.88 -10.40 6.82
N TRP A 128 2.55 -9.13 6.56
CA TRP A 128 2.91 -8.49 5.30
C TRP A 128 4.40 -8.26 5.15
N ARG A 129 5.13 -7.90 6.21
CA ARG A 129 6.60 -7.78 6.15
C ARG A 129 7.26 -9.09 5.76
N VAL A 130 6.82 -10.22 6.35
CA VAL A 130 7.33 -11.56 5.99
C VAL A 130 7.04 -11.89 4.52
N ARG A 131 5.85 -11.55 4.03
CA ARG A 131 5.48 -11.76 2.62
C ARG A 131 6.30 -10.87 1.68
N LEU A 132 6.44 -9.59 2.00
CA LEU A 132 7.16 -8.59 1.21
C LEU A 132 8.67 -8.85 1.18
N ALA A 133 9.24 -9.47 2.21
CA ALA A 133 10.65 -9.89 2.24
C ALA A 133 11.02 -10.91 1.15
N LYS A 134 10.03 -11.51 0.47
CA LYS A 134 10.25 -12.36 -0.71
C LYS A 134 10.49 -11.56 -1.99
N LEU A 135 10.15 -10.26 -2.01
CA LEU A 135 10.37 -9.40 -3.16
C LEU A 135 11.81 -8.89 -3.17
N SER A 136 12.46 -8.95 -4.34
CA SER A 136 13.81 -8.42 -4.52
C SER A 136 13.87 -6.94 -4.16
N GLY A 137 14.86 -6.58 -3.33
CA GLY A 137 15.11 -5.19 -2.93
C GLY A 137 14.18 -4.63 -1.84
N PHE A 138 13.25 -5.43 -1.30
CA PHE A 138 12.45 -5.00 -0.15
C PHE A 138 13.30 -4.95 1.13
N THR A 139 13.29 -3.81 1.80
CA THR A 139 13.88 -3.60 3.11
C THR A 139 12.77 -3.35 4.12
N PRO A 140 12.51 -4.26 5.09
CA PRO A 140 11.48 -4.04 6.09
C PRO A 140 11.83 -2.83 6.97
N VAL A 141 10.81 -2.09 7.41
CA VAL A 141 11.02 -1.12 8.49
C VAL A 141 11.43 -1.89 9.74
N ALA A 142 12.38 -1.35 10.51
CA ALA A 142 12.69 -1.89 11.83
C ALA A 142 11.40 -2.06 12.63
N ALA A 143 11.26 -3.18 13.35
CA ALA A 143 10.15 -3.34 14.26
C ALA A 143 10.14 -2.11 15.20
N ASP A 144 8.98 -1.49 15.39
CA ASP A 144 8.85 -0.50 16.46
C ASP A 144 9.20 -1.23 17.75
N ASN A 145 10.39 -0.99 18.27
CA ASN A 145 10.70 -1.24 19.67
C ASN A 145 9.77 -0.27 20.41
N GLY A 146 8.59 -0.75 20.79
CA GLY A 146 7.52 0.04 21.37
C GLY A 146 8.09 1.05 22.36
N VAL A 147 7.97 2.33 22.02
CA VAL A 147 8.13 3.40 22.99
C VAL A 147 6.72 3.81 23.36
N ASN A 148 6.43 3.61 24.65
CA ASN A 148 5.23 4.01 25.38
C ASN A 148 4.75 5.42 25.04
#